data_AF-A0A4R9EU58-F1
#
_entry.id   AF-A0A4R9EU58-F1
#
_cell.length_a   1.000
_cell.length_b   1.000
_cell.length_c   1.000
_cell.angle_alpha   90.00
_cell.angle_beta   90.00
_cell.angle_gamma   90.00
#
_symmetry.space_group_name_H-M   'P 1'
#
loop_
_entity.id
_entity.type
_entity.pdbx_description
1 polymer ?
#
loop_
_entity_poly.entity_id
_entity_poly.type
_entity_poly.pdbx_seq_one_letter_code
_entity_poly.pdbx_strand_id
1 'polypeptide(L)'
;MVSSSEDRRHAREEAAAGVPFVVIPDTPSVLVTVTDSAFREVTHAMGTIDTTLPPGIYRIEQRFGGEVESRFVEVGTEPFTERLALPRMPTPTPVEGTPTTREDHRAAAQRWSTRATHGTGTPTLMVLIRNLRRGWQLDPYALEVAGEDGTPVDGGAGGWEPSGGEEWSAWSGELPPGGYRLRLRREPADGLPLAQALHVLDGWTTLVFVSNGPQGPQPQFASIQMVRHGAGWQSTDRALGLALEAALSGLRQGIDLVSTRQLVELLDAKTLNPFMGIIGAHALLLHPVPDLERIGTLVGNLMHEAPHHPDIAALSTRIGEPVAPVVSPPMLAASCRLLVKADSVDPGVLRDGSVAESVAEHVVGRGVWTTWVEQERGPVGVGARDALVDVNVVAPSSVSPKWSREADPVDRVQRYVMDIASVEDKTVDDVLSSLEPKDLCRRTGLPHKAVDKAIEQLRRPQGEQGE
;
A
#
# COMPACT_ATOMS: atom_id res chain seq x y z
N MET A 1 54.64 23.75 -33.57
CA MET A 1 53.16 23.59 -33.56
C MET A 1 52.69 22.12 -33.54
N VAL A 2 53.54 21.12 -33.24
CA VAL A 2 53.14 19.69 -33.19
C VAL A 2 52.86 19.18 -31.76
N SER A 3 53.22 19.95 -30.71
CA SER A 3 53.02 19.58 -29.29
C SER A 3 51.55 19.50 -28.85
N SER A 4 50.60 20.06 -29.61
CA SER A 4 49.21 20.23 -29.14
C SER A 4 48.35 18.97 -29.28
N SER A 5 48.69 18.03 -30.17
CA SER A 5 47.90 16.82 -30.40
C SER A 5 48.29 15.65 -29.50
N GLU A 6 49.58 15.53 -29.16
CA GLU A 6 50.06 14.48 -28.25
C GLU A 6 49.68 14.80 -26.80
N ASP A 7 49.81 16.06 -26.36
CA ASP A 7 49.34 16.48 -25.02
C ASP A 7 47.82 16.28 -24.84
N ARG A 8 47.01 16.50 -25.91
CA ARG A 8 45.56 16.22 -25.87
C ARG A 8 45.22 14.74 -25.87
N ARG A 9 46.10 13.88 -26.41
CA ARG A 9 45.91 12.43 -26.42
C ARG A 9 46.31 11.82 -25.09
N HIS A 10 47.44 12.26 -24.52
CA HIS A 10 47.87 11.89 -23.18
C HIS A 10 46.88 12.35 -22.10
N ALA A 11 46.37 13.58 -22.19
CA ALA A 11 45.32 14.06 -21.28
C ALA A 11 43.97 13.32 -21.45
N ARG A 12 43.67 12.78 -22.64
CA ARG A 12 42.50 11.93 -22.88
C ARG A 12 42.68 10.51 -22.37
N GLU A 13 43.90 9.98 -22.42
CA GLU A 13 44.23 8.64 -21.91
C GLU A 13 44.38 8.64 -20.37
N GLU A 14 44.90 9.72 -19.76
CA GLU A 14 44.85 9.92 -18.30
C GLU A 14 43.42 10.17 -17.79
N ALA A 15 42.58 10.89 -18.55
CA ALA A 15 41.15 11.04 -18.22
C ALA A 15 40.33 9.75 -18.40
N ALA A 16 40.90 8.71 -19.02
CA ALA A 16 40.27 7.40 -19.16
C ALA A 16 40.62 6.44 -18.02
N ALA A 17 41.53 6.80 -17.11
CA ALA A 17 41.79 6.01 -15.92
C ALA A 17 40.59 6.14 -14.97
N GLY A 18 39.86 5.03 -14.81
CA GLY A 18 38.76 4.96 -13.85
C GLY A 18 39.26 5.20 -12.43
N VAL A 19 38.57 6.07 -11.71
CA VAL A 19 38.86 6.44 -10.32
C VAL A 19 38.00 5.57 -9.42
N PRO A 20 38.57 4.88 -8.42
CA PRO A 20 37.78 4.11 -7.46
C PRO A 20 36.72 5.01 -6.82
N PHE A 21 35.48 4.56 -6.83
CA PHE A 21 34.31 5.30 -6.38
C PHE A 21 33.47 4.40 -5.50
N VAL A 22 33.44 4.74 -4.21
CA VAL A 22 32.73 3.97 -3.19
C VAL A 22 31.69 4.84 -2.51
N VAL A 23 30.44 4.38 -2.50
CA VAL A 23 29.34 5.04 -1.80
C VAL A 23 28.74 4.06 -0.80
N ILE A 24 28.71 4.44 0.47
CA ILE A 24 28.32 3.57 1.58
C ILE A 24 27.13 4.21 2.31
N PRO A 25 25.89 3.72 2.11
CA PRO A 25 24.75 4.17 2.90
C PRO A 25 24.76 3.59 4.32
N ASP A 26 24.10 4.30 5.24
CA ASP A 26 23.93 3.88 6.64
C ASP A 26 23.19 2.54 6.81
N THR A 27 22.44 2.10 5.80
CA THR A 27 21.73 0.80 5.79
C THR A 27 21.76 0.16 4.40
N PRO A 28 21.86 -1.18 4.30
CA PRO A 28 21.91 -1.87 3.00
C PRO A 28 20.60 -1.85 2.21
N SER A 29 19.48 -1.38 2.76
CA SER A 29 18.19 -1.22 2.05
C SER A 29 18.01 0.13 1.35
N VAL A 30 19.07 0.91 1.16
CA VAL A 30 19.01 2.14 0.37
C VAL A 30 19.30 1.80 -1.09
N LEU A 31 18.40 2.17 -2.00
CA LEU A 31 18.73 2.18 -3.43
C LEU A 31 19.55 3.42 -3.71
N VAL A 32 20.80 3.22 -4.14
CA VAL A 32 21.69 4.30 -4.56
C VAL A 32 21.77 4.27 -6.09
N THR A 33 21.51 5.41 -6.72
CA THR A 33 21.65 5.62 -8.16
C THR A 33 22.66 6.73 -8.41
N VAL A 34 23.63 6.48 -9.27
CA VAL A 34 24.65 7.46 -9.67
C VAL A 34 24.39 7.85 -11.11
N THR A 35 24.17 9.14 -11.35
CA THR A 35 24.00 9.70 -12.70
C THR A 35 25.13 10.67 -13.04
N ASP A 36 25.58 10.68 -14.29
CA ASP A 36 26.59 11.63 -14.77
C ASP A 36 26.02 13.05 -14.96
N SER A 37 26.86 13.98 -15.41
CA SER A 37 26.48 15.37 -15.71
C SER A 37 25.50 15.52 -16.88
N ALA A 38 25.31 14.48 -17.68
CA ALA A 38 24.29 14.40 -18.72
C ALA A 38 22.99 13.73 -18.23
N PHE A 39 22.87 13.49 -16.91
CA PHE A 39 21.76 12.80 -16.25
C PHE A 39 21.54 11.36 -16.75
N ARG A 40 22.58 10.72 -17.28
CA ARG A 40 22.56 9.30 -17.63
C ARG A 40 22.93 8.49 -16.42
N GLU A 41 22.18 7.42 -16.17
CA GLU A 41 22.54 6.46 -15.13
C GLU A 41 23.84 5.77 -15.50
N VAL A 42 24.80 5.82 -14.58
CA VAL A 42 26.10 5.17 -14.72
C VAL A 42 26.13 3.85 -13.97
N THR A 43 25.56 3.84 -12.76
CA THR A 43 25.42 2.64 -11.94
C THR A 43 24.30 2.84 -10.92
N HIS A 44 23.72 1.74 -10.45
CA HIS A 44 22.88 1.72 -9.26
C HIS A 44 23.12 0.42 -8.48
N ALA A 45 22.90 0.45 -7.18
CA ALA A 45 22.91 -0.75 -6.35
C ALA A 45 22.05 -0.55 -5.10
N MET A 46 21.61 -1.67 -4.53
CA MET A 46 21.09 -1.70 -3.16
C MET A 46 22.26 -1.74 -2.18
N GLY A 47 22.34 -0.77 -1.28
CA GLY A 47 23.42 -0.66 -0.30
C GLY A 47 24.68 -0.03 -0.90
N THR A 48 25.83 -0.66 -0.69
CA THR A 48 27.13 -0.12 -1.09
C THR A 48 27.32 -0.20 -2.61
N ILE A 49 27.73 0.91 -3.21
CA ILE A 49 28.30 0.93 -4.57
C ILE A 49 29.82 0.92 -4.43
N ASP A 50 30.46 -0.01 -5.12
CA ASP A 50 31.91 -0.08 -5.29
C ASP A 50 32.19 -0.26 -6.78
N THR A 51 32.68 0.80 -7.42
CA THR A 51 32.91 0.85 -8.87
C THR A 51 34.07 1.78 -9.21
N THR A 52 34.36 1.97 -10.50
CA THR A 52 35.32 2.96 -10.99
C THR A 52 34.63 3.93 -11.94
N LEU A 53 34.79 5.23 -11.72
CA LEU A 53 34.20 6.29 -12.54
C LEU A 53 35.28 7.20 -13.13
N PRO A 54 35.14 7.73 -14.36
CA PRO A 54 36.06 8.77 -14.84
C PRO A 54 35.90 10.06 -14.02
N PRO A 55 36.93 10.93 -13.95
CA PRO A 55 36.81 12.23 -13.30
C PRO A 55 35.64 13.05 -13.87
N GLY A 56 34.87 13.71 -13.00
CA GLY A 56 33.70 14.48 -13.42
C GLY A 56 32.72 14.80 -12.30
N ILE A 57 31.62 15.44 -12.64
CA ILE A 57 30.52 15.75 -11.72
C ILE A 57 29.46 14.65 -11.84
N TYR A 58 29.09 14.09 -10.70
CA TYR A 58 28.07 13.06 -10.59
C TYR A 58 26.99 13.49 -9.62
N ARG A 59 25.77 13.02 -9.84
CA ARG A 59 24.68 13.10 -8.88
C ARG A 59 24.48 11.72 -8.26
N ILE A 60 24.61 11.66 -6.94
CA ILE A 60 24.26 10.50 -6.14
C ILE A 60 22.85 10.73 -5.62
N GLU A 61 21.93 9.87 -6.00
CA GLU A 61 20.55 9.83 -5.51
C GLU A 61 20.39 8.61 -4.61
N GLN A 62 19.86 8.82 -3.41
CA GLN A 62 19.49 7.76 -2.48
C GLN A 62 17.97 7.73 -2.32
N ARG A 63 17.40 6.52 -2.40
CA ARG A 63 15.98 6.28 -2.18
C ARG A 63 15.77 5.30 -1.02
N PHE A 64 14.95 5.72 -0.06
CA PHE A 64 14.59 4.89 1.08
C PHE A 64 13.24 5.30 1.65
N GLY A 65 12.33 4.35 1.90
CA GLY A 65 11.05 4.68 2.55
C GLY A 65 10.10 5.55 1.73
N GLY A 66 10.36 5.70 0.42
CA GLY A 66 9.64 6.65 -0.45
C GLY A 66 10.22 8.07 -0.43
N GLU A 67 11.21 8.34 0.42
CA GLU A 67 11.99 9.57 0.37
C GLU A 67 13.13 9.43 -0.64
N VAL A 68 13.42 10.55 -1.30
CA VAL A 68 14.52 10.67 -2.25
C VAL A 68 15.39 11.84 -1.82
N GLU A 69 16.68 11.59 -1.62
CA GLU A 69 17.67 12.63 -1.35
C GLU A 69 18.76 12.55 -2.40
N SER A 70 19.18 13.69 -2.95
CA SER A 70 20.20 13.74 -3.99
C SER A 70 21.26 14.77 -3.66
N ARG A 71 22.52 14.46 -3.97
CA ARG A 71 23.64 15.40 -3.88
C ARG A 71 24.54 15.30 -5.10
N PHE A 72 25.16 16.42 -5.45
CA PHE A 72 26.18 16.47 -6.49
C PHE A 72 27.56 16.33 -5.85
N VAL A 73 28.42 15.53 -6.47
CA VAL A 73 29.80 15.28 -6.03
C VAL A 73 30.75 15.43 -7.20
N GLU A 74 31.96 15.88 -6.92
CA GLU A 74 33.05 15.94 -7.88
C GLU A 74 33.98 14.75 -7.64
N VAL A 75 34.16 13.92 -8.67
CA VAL A 75 35.16 12.85 -8.70
C VAL A 75 36.39 13.41 -9.39
N GLY A 76 37.45 13.60 -8.61
CA GLY A 76 38.76 14.04 -9.10
C GLY A 76 39.57 12.88 -9.67
N THR A 77 40.89 12.89 -9.48
CA THR A 77 41.79 11.79 -9.89
C THR A 77 42.14 10.84 -8.73
N GLU A 78 41.78 11.19 -7.51
CA GLU A 78 42.01 10.38 -6.30
C GLU A 78 40.78 9.52 -5.97
N PRO A 79 40.95 8.36 -5.30
CA PRO A 79 39.84 7.52 -4.86
C PRO A 79 38.78 8.32 -4.10
N PHE A 80 37.53 8.19 -4.55
CA PHE A 80 36.37 8.82 -3.95
C PHE A 80 35.68 7.82 -3.00
N THR A 81 35.43 8.24 -1.77
CA THR A 81 34.62 7.47 -0.81
C THR A 81 33.68 8.38 -0.08
N GLU A 82 32.39 8.05 -0.10
CA GLU A 82 31.37 8.85 0.56
C GLU A 82 30.42 7.99 1.39
N ARG A 83 30.11 8.47 2.59
CA ARG A 83 29.07 7.89 3.44
C ARG A 83 27.78 8.68 3.28
N LEU A 84 26.67 7.99 3.03
CA LEU A 84 25.35 8.59 2.90
C LEU A 84 24.59 8.39 4.21
N ALA A 85 24.20 9.50 4.84
CA ALA A 85 23.27 9.46 5.95
C ALA A 85 21.89 9.00 5.46
N LEU A 86 21.18 8.19 6.25
CA LEU A 86 19.84 7.75 5.89
C LEU A 86 18.91 8.95 5.63
N PRO A 87 18.12 8.95 4.54
CA PRO A 87 17.10 9.97 4.33
C PRO A 87 16.17 10.08 5.53
N ARG A 88 15.76 11.32 5.84
CA ARG A 88 14.84 11.61 6.94
C ARG A 88 13.43 11.15 6.61
N MET A 89 13.17 9.87 6.80
CA MET A 89 11.86 9.26 6.53
C MET A 89 10.83 9.63 7.63
N PRO A 90 9.77 10.37 7.30
CA PRO A 90 8.65 10.54 8.22
C PRO A 90 7.92 9.19 8.34
N THR A 91 7.71 8.74 9.57
CA THR A 91 7.02 7.48 9.86
C THR A 91 5.66 7.72 10.52
N PRO A 92 4.60 7.04 10.07
CA PRO A 92 3.31 7.06 10.76
C PRO A 92 3.41 6.47 12.17
N THR A 93 4.28 5.49 12.41
CA THR A 93 4.55 4.95 13.76
C THR A 93 5.51 5.88 14.52
N PRO A 94 5.34 6.13 15.82
CA PRO A 94 6.26 6.96 16.61
C PRO A 94 7.57 6.21 16.96
N VAL A 95 8.32 5.76 15.95
CA VAL A 95 9.57 4.99 16.10
C VAL A 95 10.70 5.89 16.56
N GLU A 96 11.43 5.48 17.59
CA GLU A 96 12.56 6.22 18.14
C GLU A 96 13.67 6.49 17.09
N GLY A 97 14.24 7.70 17.12
CA GLY A 97 15.28 8.11 16.19
C GLY A 97 14.77 8.53 14.80
N THR A 98 13.45 8.54 14.57
CA THR A 98 12.87 9.12 13.35
C THR A 98 12.54 10.61 13.53
N PRO A 99 12.50 11.41 12.44
CA PRO A 99 12.15 12.84 12.51
C PRO A 99 10.75 13.10 13.06
N THR A 100 9.88 12.09 13.03
CA THR A 100 8.48 12.13 13.47
C THR A 100 8.29 11.58 14.88
N THR A 101 9.36 11.30 15.63
CA THR A 101 9.28 10.86 17.02
C THR A 101 8.78 12.02 17.89
N ARG A 102 7.69 11.80 18.63
CA ARG A 102 7.23 12.69 19.70
C ARG A 102 6.82 11.85 20.90
N GLU A 103 7.21 12.30 22.10
CA GLU A 103 7.05 11.51 23.32
C GLU A 103 5.58 11.34 23.72
N ASP A 104 4.77 12.37 23.51
CA ASP A 104 3.32 12.31 23.72
C ASP A 104 2.62 11.33 22.75
N HIS A 105 3.07 11.26 21.49
CA HIS A 105 2.56 10.28 20.52
C HIS A 105 2.94 8.85 20.93
N ARG A 106 4.15 8.64 21.48
CA ARG A 106 4.59 7.34 22.02
C ARG A 106 3.75 6.93 23.23
N ALA A 107 3.56 7.86 24.17
CA ALA A 107 2.74 7.63 25.35
C ALA A 107 1.30 7.29 24.97
N ALA A 108 0.73 7.97 23.95
CA ALA A 108 -0.59 7.66 23.41
C ALA A 108 -0.64 6.25 22.82
N ALA A 109 0.35 5.87 21.98
CA ALA A 109 0.42 4.53 21.40
C ALA A 109 0.51 3.42 22.47
N GLN A 110 1.35 3.60 23.49
CA GLN A 110 1.49 2.66 24.61
C GLN A 110 0.20 2.54 25.43
N ARG A 111 -0.42 3.67 25.75
CA ARG A 111 -1.64 3.72 26.56
C ARG A 111 -2.83 3.10 25.84
N TRP A 112 -3.10 3.52 24.60
CA TRP A 112 -4.32 3.13 23.90
C TRP A 112 -4.23 1.78 23.19
N SER A 113 -3.03 1.21 23.03
CA SER A 113 -2.88 -0.19 22.62
C SER A 113 -3.23 -1.21 23.72
N THR A 114 -3.38 -0.78 24.97
CA THR A 114 -3.75 -1.65 26.11
C THR A 114 -5.05 -1.24 26.79
N ARG A 115 -5.53 -0.03 26.54
CA ARG A 115 -6.78 0.51 27.08
C ARG A 115 -7.72 0.89 25.95
N ALA A 116 -8.95 0.40 26.01
CA ALA A 116 -9.98 0.81 25.08
C ALA A 116 -10.42 2.27 25.32
N THR A 117 -10.65 2.99 24.23
CA THR A 117 -11.44 4.23 24.21
C THR A 117 -12.92 3.93 23.93
N HIS A 118 -13.20 2.77 23.31
CA HIS A 118 -14.52 2.28 22.97
C HIS A 118 -14.75 0.89 23.58
N GLY A 119 -15.77 0.76 24.43
CA GLY A 119 -16.04 -0.48 25.18
C GLY A 119 -15.21 -0.59 26.47
N THR A 120 -15.23 -1.78 27.09
CA THR A 120 -14.65 -2.00 28.44
C THR A 120 -13.55 -3.06 28.52
N GLY A 121 -13.09 -3.59 27.38
CA GLY A 121 -12.10 -4.68 27.33
C GLY A 121 -10.69 -4.28 26.92
N THR A 122 -9.82 -5.28 26.82
CA THR A 122 -8.49 -5.13 26.24
C THR A 122 -8.61 -5.07 24.72
N PRO A 123 -8.14 -3.99 24.08
CA PRO A 123 -8.40 -3.76 22.67
C PRO A 123 -7.70 -4.78 21.77
N THR A 124 -8.40 -5.18 20.71
CA THR A 124 -7.86 -6.01 19.62
C THR A 124 -7.63 -5.17 18.35
N LEU A 125 -8.12 -3.93 18.31
CA LEU A 125 -7.80 -2.94 17.29
C LEU A 125 -7.55 -1.57 17.94
N MET A 126 -6.49 -0.90 17.50
CA MET A 126 -6.19 0.49 17.82
C MET A 126 -5.91 1.26 16.53
N VAL A 127 -6.49 2.44 16.39
CA VAL A 127 -6.18 3.41 15.33
C VAL A 127 -5.68 4.70 15.99
N LEU A 128 -4.46 5.13 15.65
CA LEU A 128 -3.87 6.37 16.14
C LEU A 128 -3.61 7.33 14.98
N ILE A 129 -4.37 8.43 14.91
CA ILE A 129 -4.16 9.51 13.96
C ILE A 129 -3.14 10.48 14.55
N ARG A 130 -2.13 10.87 13.76
CA ARG A 130 -1.01 11.71 14.21
C ARG A 130 -0.82 12.93 13.32
N ASN A 131 -0.79 14.12 13.92
CA ASN A 131 -0.39 15.35 13.28
C ASN A 131 1.14 15.46 13.24
N LEU A 132 1.74 15.03 12.13
CA LEU A 132 3.20 15.06 11.97
C LEU A 132 3.75 16.47 11.71
N ARG A 133 2.91 17.39 11.21
CA ARG A 133 3.23 18.80 11.00
C ARG A 133 2.34 19.71 11.84
N ARG A 134 2.88 20.84 12.29
CA ARG A 134 2.13 21.84 13.05
C ARG A 134 1.18 22.61 12.13
N GLY A 135 0.01 22.99 12.65
CA GLY A 135 -0.97 23.83 11.95
C GLY A 135 -1.94 23.08 11.05
N TRP A 136 -1.85 21.75 10.96
CA TRP A 136 -2.88 20.94 10.31
C TRP A 136 -4.02 20.66 11.29
N GLN A 137 -5.26 20.86 10.84
CA GLN A 137 -6.42 20.54 11.65
C GLN A 137 -6.57 19.02 11.75
N LEU A 138 -6.72 18.52 12.97
CA LEU A 138 -7.00 17.11 13.22
C LEU A 138 -8.50 16.92 13.37
N ASP A 139 -9.13 16.27 12.40
CA ASP A 139 -10.53 15.83 12.50
C ASP A 139 -10.54 14.30 12.68
N PRO A 140 -10.64 13.79 13.92
CA PRO A 140 -10.68 12.33 14.13
C PRO A 140 -11.94 11.70 13.53
N TYR A 141 -13.02 12.46 13.40
CA TYR A 141 -14.29 11.99 12.87
C TYR A 141 -14.29 11.93 11.34
N ALA A 142 -13.21 12.37 10.69
CA ALA A 142 -12.99 12.08 9.29
C ALA A 142 -12.74 10.57 9.05
N LEU A 143 -12.40 9.80 10.08
CA LEU A 143 -12.26 8.34 10.00
C LEU A 143 -13.35 7.60 10.78
N GLU A 144 -13.80 6.49 10.20
CA GLU A 144 -14.75 5.55 10.81
C GLU A 144 -14.19 4.13 10.75
N VAL A 145 -14.26 3.42 11.88
CA VAL A 145 -14.04 1.97 11.91
C VAL A 145 -15.38 1.30 11.63
N ALA A 146 -15.42 0.44 10.61
CA ALA A 146 -16.61 -0.29 10.23
C ALA A 146 -16.32 -1.79 10.08
N GLY A 147 -17.36 -2.60 10.26
CA GLY A 147 -17.32 -4.02 10.00
C GLY A 147 -17.07 -4.33 8.53
N GLU A 148 -16.80 -5.60 8.25
CA GLU A 148 -16.56 -6.07 6.89
C GLU A 148 -17.71 -5.75 5.94
N ASP A 149 -18.95 -5.62 6.40
CA ASP A 149 -20.14 -5.30 5.61
C ASP A 149 -20.40 -3.79 5.45
N GLY A 150 -19.59 -2.96 6.12
CA GLY A 150 -19.69 -1.50 6.14
C GLY A 150 -20.57 -0.96 7.26
N THR A 151 -21.08 -1.82 8.16
CA THR A 151 -21.76 -1.35 9.38
C THR A 151 -20.78 -0.60 10.28
N PRO A 152 -21.08 0.64 10.70
CA PRO A 152 -20.21 1.36 11.62
C PRO A 152 -20.04 0.59 12.93
N VAL A 153 -18.78 0.44 13.34
CA VAL A 153 -18.37 -0.18 14.61
C VAL A 153 -17.96 0.88 15.62
N ASP A 154 -17.52 2.05 15.14
CA ASP A 154 -17.18 3.14 16.03
C ASP A 154 -18.39 3.64 16.84
N GLY A 155 -18.15 4.10 18.07
CA GLY A 155 -19.17 4.73 18.91
C GLY A 155 -19.49 6.17 18.52
N GLY A 156 -19.25 6.56 17.26
CA GLY A 156 -19.29 7.95 16.82
C GLY A 156 -18.28 8.83 17.55
N ALA A 157 -18.71 10.05 17.90
CA ALA A 157 -17.82 11.04 18.50
C ALA A 157 -17.21 10.59 19.84
N GLY A 158 -17.94 9.77 20.61
CA GLY A 158 -17.46 9.27 21.91
C GLY A 158 -16.46 8.12 21.84
N GLY A 159 -16.22 7.54 20.65
CA GLY A 159 -15.25 6.44 20.50
C GLY A 159 -13.80 6.90 20.36
N TRP A 160 -13.58 8.18 20.07
CA TRP A 160 -12.26 8.76 19.84
C TRP A 160 -11.79 9.54 21.07
N GLU A 161 -10.55 9.31 21.48
CA GLU A 161 -9.87 10.14 22.48
C GLU A 161 -8.95 11.14 21.75
N PRO A 162 -9.24 12.44 21.78
CA PRO A 162 -8.33 13.46 21.26
C PRO A 162 -7.23 13.78 22.28
N SER A 163 -6.05 14.15 21.77
CA SER A 163 -5.08 14.90 22.57
C SER A 163 -5.64 16.30 22.88
N GLY A 164 -5.41 16.82 24.08
CA GLY A 164 -5.87 18.17 24.46
C GLY A 164 -5.29 19.32 23.62
N GLY A 165 -4.33 19.05 22.73
CA GLY A 165 -3.71 20.01 21.81
C GLY A 165 -3.86 19.66 20.32
N GLU A 166 -4.77 18.75 19.95
CA GLU A 166 -5.01 18.34 18.54
C GLU A 166 -3.77 17.76 17.81
N GLU A 167 -2.78 17.25 18.54
CA GLU A 167 -1.58 16.62 17.97
C GLU A 167 -1.80 15.15 17.57
N TRP A 168 -2.74 14.47 18.23
CA TRP A 168 -3.13 13.11 17.89
C TRP A 168 -4.56 12.84 18.35
N SER A 169 -5.15 11.76 17.83
CA SER A 169 -6.37 11.16 18.38
C SER A 169 -6.34 9.64 18.21
N ALA A 170 -6.86 8.93 19.20
CA ALA A 170 -6.86 7.48 19.25
C ALA A 170 -8.29 6.93 19.28
N TRP A 171 -8.53 5.89 18.50
CA TRP A 171 -9.64 4.96 18.67
C TRP A 171 -9.06 3.62 19.10
N SER A 172 -9.68 2.95 20.06
CA SER A 172 -9.22 1.65 20.54
C SER A 172 -10.38 0.86 21.11
N GLY A 173 -10.57 -0.37 20.64
CA GLY A 173 -11.71 -1.20 21.02
C GLY A 173 -11.44 -2.69 20.94
N GLU A 174 -12.21 -3.45 21.71
CA GLU A 174 -12.25 -4.92 21.62
C GLU A 174 -13.24 -5.32 20.52
N LEU A 175 -12.70 -5.97 19.49
CA LEU A 175 -13.42 -6.46 18.32
C LEU A 175 -13.20 -7.97 18.15
N PRO A 176 -14.23 -8.72 17.73
CA PRO A 176 -14.07 -10.10 17.30
C PRO A 176 -13.01 -10.26 16.19
N PRO A 177 -12.34 -11.43 16.09
CA PRO A 177 -11.49 -11.72 14.95
C PRO A 177 -12.28 -11.68 13.63
N GLY A 178 -11.69 -11.08 12.58
CA GLY A 178 -12.34 -10.95 11.28
C GLY A 178 -11.89 -9.74 10.45
N GLY A 179 -12.57 -9.56 9.31
CA GLY A 179 -12.37 -8.42 8.42
C GLY A 179 -13.03 -7.15 8.94
N TYR A 180 -12.32 -6.04 8.82
CA TYR A 180 -12.80 -4.69 9.14
C TYR A 180 -12.35 -3.73 8.04
N ARG A 181 -12.89 -2.52 8.08
CA ARG A 181 -12.45 -1.45 7.20
C ARG A 181 -12.30 -0.13 7.95
N LEU A 182 -11.31 0.64 7.55
CA LEU A 182 -11.11 2.02 7.98
C LEU A 182 -11.56 2.96 6.86
N ARG A 183 -12.63 3.72 7.09
CA ARG A 183 -13.33 4.51 6.08
C ARG A 183 -13.08 6.00 6.29
N LEU A 184 -12.90 6.76 5.22
CA LEU A 184 -13.00 8.22 5.25
C LEU A 184 -14.48 8.62 5.17
N ARG A 185 -15.02 9.26 6.22
CA ARG A 185 -16.45 9.66 6.29
C ARG A 185 -16.80 10.85 5.44
N ARG A 186 -15.85 11.76 5.29
CA ARG A 186 -16.04 13.01 4.56
C ARG A 186 -15.37 12.83 3.22
N GLU A 187 -16.07 13.16 2.13
CA GLU A 187 -15.39 13.56 0.91
C GLU A 187 -14.53 14.78 1.32
N PRO A 188 -13.18 14.71 1.31
CA PRO A 188 -12.39 15.93 1.22
C PRO A 188 -12.97 16.73 0.05
N ALA A 189 -12.89 18.06 0.07
CA ALA A 189 -13.47 18.89 -1.00
C ALA A 189 -13.09 18.44 -2.44
N ASP A 190 -12.02 17.66 -2.58
CA ASP A 190 -11.54 17.01 -3.82
C ASP A 190 -11.20 15.50 -3.68
N GLY A 191 -11.63 14.80 -2.63
CA GLY A 191 -11.15 13.43 -2.33
C GLY A 191 -12.21 12.33 -2.49
N LEU A 192 -11.76 11.15 -2.92
CA LEU A 192 -12.60 9.96 -3.05
C LEU A 192 -12.98 9.41 -1.66
N PRO A 193 -14.20 8.88 -1.46
CA PRO A 193 -14.55 8.13 -0.27
C PRO A 193 -13.74 6.83 -0.26
N LEU A 194 -12.59 6.82 0.44
CA LEU A 194 -11.71 5.66 0.49
C LEU A 194 -12.00 4.82 1.73
N ALA A 195 -12.02 3.51 1.53
CA ALA A 195 -11.93 2.53 2.59
C ALA A 195 -10.62 1.75 2.47
N GLN A 196 -10.08 1.31 3.61
CA GLN A 196 -8.88 0.48 3.72
C GLN A 196 -9.19 -0.81 4.46
N ALA A 197 -8.71 -1.94 3.95
CA ALA A 197 -8.88 -3.24 4.60
C ALA A 197 -8.07 -3.32 5.88
N LEU A 198 -8.71 -3.82 6.93
CA LEU A 198 -8.11 -4.17 8.20
C LEU A 198 -8.47 -5.62 8.54
N HIS A 199 -7.64 -6.28 9.33
CA HIS A 199 -7.93 -7.60 9.86
C HIS A 199 -7.59 -7.64 11.35
N VAL A 200 -8.50 -8.19 12.14
CA VAL A 200 -8.29 -8.47 13.56
C VAL A 200 -8.07 -9.96 13.71
N LEU A 201 -6.96 -10.35 14.33
CA LEU A 201 -6.56 -11.74 14.47
C LEU A 201 -6.68 -12.19 15.93
N ASP A 202 -7.12 -13.43 16.15
CA ASP A 202 -7.28 -13.99 17.49
C ASP A 202 -5.93 -14.06 18.24
N GLY A 203 -5.91 -13.61 19.50
CA GLY A 203 -4.69 -13.52 20.31
C GLY A 203 -3.75 -12.37 19.94
N TRP A 204 -4.15 -11.47 19.04
CA TRP A 204 -3.38 -10.30 18.59
C TRP A 204 -4.15 -9.00 18.73
N THR A 205 -3.41 -7.89 18.82
CA THR A 205 -3.94 -6.53 18.69
C THR A 205 -3.37 -5.90 17.42
N THR A 206 -4.24 -5.51 16.49
CA THR A 206 -3.88 -4.77 15.28
C THR A 206 -3.72 -3.28 15.62
N LEU A 207 -2.57 -2.71 15.31
CA LEU A 207 -2.20 -1.33 15.59
C LEU A 207 -2.05 -0.57 14.27
N VAL A 208 -2.90 0.43 14.06
CA VAL A 208 -2.94 1.23 12.82
C VAL A 208 -2.51 2.65 13.14
N PHE A 209 -1.39 3.08 12.60
CA PHE A 209 -0.88 4.43 12.76
C PHE A 209 -1.15 5.23 11.49
N VAL A 210 -2.01 6.23 11.57
CA VAL A 210 -2.44 7.04 10.43
C VAL A 210 -1.80 8.43 10.51
N SER A 211 -1.11 8.83 9.45
CA SER A 211 -0.63 10.21 9.32
C SER A 211 -1.80 11.15 8.98
N ASN A 212 -1.90 12.28 9.67
CA ASN A 212 -2.78 13.37 9.24
C ASN A 212 -2.05 14.21 8.18
N GLY A 213 -2.73 14.55 7.09
CA GLY A 213 -2.25 15.42 6.02
C GLY A 213 -2.99 16.76 5.99
N PRO A 214 -2.71 17.61 4.98
CA PRO A 214 -3.39 18.91 4.84
C PRO A 214 -4.90 18.78 4.56
N GLN A 215 -5.35 17.63 4.07
CA GLN A 215 -6.77 17.33 3.77
C GLN A 215 -7.38 16.36 4.78
N GLY A 216 -6.74 16.15 5.93
CA GLY A 216 -7.18 15.20 6.95
C GLY A 216 -6.41 13.87 6.91
N PRO A 217 -6.92 12.83 7.59
CA PRO A 217 -6.24 11.55 7.77
C PRO A 217 -5.95 10.84 6.45
N GLN A 218 -4.80 10.15 6.37
CA GLN A 218 -4.32 9.47 5.16
C GLN A 218 -4.12 7.97 5.41
N PRO A 219 -5.22 7.18 5.54
CA PRO A 219 -5.12 5.75 5.86
C PRO A 219 -4.25 4.97 4.87
N GLN A 220 -4.27 5.34 3.58
CA GLN A 220 -3.47 4.70 2.53
C GLN A 220 -1.94 4.75 2.75
N PHE A 221 -1.48 5.66 3.63
CA PHE A 221 -0.08 5.80 4.05
C PHE A 221 0.13 5.38 5.50
N ALA A 222 -0.82 4.67 6.09
CA ALA A 222 -0.69 4.18 7.46
C ALA A 222 0.47 3.20 7.60
N SER A 223 0.93 3.01 8.83
CA SER A 223 1.75 1.86 9.22
C SER A 223 0.88 0.92 10.04
N ILE A 224 0.83 -0.36 9.68
CA ILE A 224 0.04 -1.36 10.38
C ILE A 224 0.97 -2.39 11.00
N GLN A 225 0.77 -2.65 12.28
CA GLN A 225 1.57 -3.58 13.09
C GLN A 225 0.63 -4.50 13.87
N MET A 226 1.12 -5.65 14.32
CA MET A 226 0.40 -6.49 15.26
C MET A 226 1.30 -6.78 16.45
N VAL A 227 0.70 -6.82 17.64
CA VAL A 227 1.35 -7.22 18.88
C VAL A 227 0.50 -8.28 19.56
N ARG A 228 1.10 -9.12 20.41
CA ARG A 228 0.32 -10.08 21.20
C ARG A 228 -0.73 -9.33 22.03
N HIS A 229 -1.94 -9.90 22.11
CA HIS A 229 -3.06 -9.28 22.82
C HIS A 229 -2.65 -8.91 24.26
N GLY A 230 -2.93 -7.67 24.66
CA GLY A 230 -2.60 -7.13 25.99
C GLY A 230 -1.13 -6.75 26.21
N ALA A 231 -0.20 -7.07 25.30
CA ALA A 231 1.22 -6.70 25.46
C ALA A 231 1.46 -5.18 25.30
N GLY A 232 0.57 -4.50 24.57
CA GLY A 232 0.70 -3.10 24.21
C GLY A 232 1.74 -2.85 23.12
N TRP A 233 1.73 -1.63 22.60
CA TRP A 233 2.72 -1.17 21.65
C TRP A 233 4.05 -0.94 22.35
N GLN A 234 5.11 -1.48 21.77
CA GLN A 234 6.49 -1.23 22.15
C GLN A 234 7.24 -0.76 20.92
N SER A 235 8.20 0.15 21.11
CA SER A 235 9.08 0.53 20.00
C SER A 235 9.83 -0.72 19.57
N THR A 236 9.63 -1.15 18.34
CA THR A 236 10.42 -2.22 17.74
C THR A 236 11.89 -1.82 17.69
N ASP A 237 12.77 -2.81 17.63
CA ASP A 237 14.17 -2.58 17.29
C ASP A 237 14.25 -1.72 16.00
N ARG A 238 15.13 -0.72 16.02
CA ARG A 238 15.32 0.22 14.92
C ARG A 238 15.68 -0.52 13.63
N ALA A 239 16.52 -1.54 13.70
CA ALA A 239 16.92 -2.32 12.53
C ALA A 239 15.71 -3.01 11.88
N LEU A 240 14.88 -3.65 12.70
CA LEU A 240 13.66 -4.32 12.25
C LEU A 240 12.61 -3.33 11.70
N GLY A 241 12.46 -2.17 12.34
CA GLY A 241 11.60 -1.09 11.85
C GLY A 241 12.04 -0.57 10.48
N LEU A 242 13.35 -0.39 10.27
CA LEU A 242 13.89 0.02 8.97
C LEU A 242 13.71 -1.06 7.90
N ALA A 243 13.88 -2.35 8.25
CA ALA A 243 13.62 -3.46 7.34
C ALA A 243 12.14 -3.49 6.89
N LEU A 244 11.22 -3.29 7.84
CA LEU A 244 9.78 -3.23 7.57
C LEU A 244 9.43 -2.09 6.61
N GLU A 245 9.95 -0.89 6.86
CA GLU A 245 9.69 0.27 5.98
C GLU A 245 10.31 0.12 4.60
N ALA A 246 11.50 -0.50 4.49
CA ALA A 246 12.08 -0.87 3.20
C ALA A 246 11.18 -1.83 2.43
N ALA A 247 10.67 -2.87 3.09
CA ALA A 247 9.77 -3.84 2.49
C ALA A 247 8.45 -3.20 2.03
N LEU A 248 7.83 -2.37 2.87
CA LEU A 248 6.60 -1.64 2.52
C LEU A 248 6.83 -0.66 1.36
N SER A 249 7.98 0.02 1.33
CA SER A 249 8.37 0.89 0.21
C SER A 249 8.58 0.12 -1.09
N GLY A 250 9.24 -1.04 -1.02
CA GLY A 250 9.44 -1.94 -2.15
C GLY A 250 8.11 -2.44 -2.71
N LEU A 251 7.20 -2.88 -1.83
CA LEU A 251 5.85 -3.33 -2.21
C LEU A 251 5.01 -2.23 -2.86
N ARG A 252 5.15 -0.99 -2.40
CA ARG A 252 4.48 0.17 -2.97
C ARG A 252 4.96 0.46 -4.39
N GLN A 253 6.26 0.27 -4.65
CA GLN A 253 6.89 0.56 -5.95
C GLN A 253 6.92 -0.64 -6.89
N GLY A 254 6.72 -1.86 -6.37
CA GLY A 254 6.94 -3.10 -7.12
C GLY A 254 8.43 -3.38 -7.36
N ILE A 255 9.31 -2.92 -6.47
CA ILE A 255 10.77 -3.04 -6.58
C ILE A 255 11.30 -3.77 -5.34
N ASP A 256 12.21 -4.71 -5.52
CA ASP A 256 12.92 -5.33 -4.41
C ASP A 256 13.90 -4.33 -3.77
N LEU A 257 13.52 -3.82 -2.59
CA LEU A 257 14.29 -2.85 -1.82
C LEU A 257 14.84 -3.44 -0.50
N VAL A 258 14.69 -4.74 -0.26
CA VAL A 258 15.05 -5.36 1.02
C VAL A 258 16.34 -6.15 0.85
N SER A 259 17.39 -5.79 1.58
CA SER A 259 18.61 -6.60 1.58
C SER A 259 18.37 -8.02 2.11
N THR A 260 19.12 -9.01 1.63
CA THR A 260 18.97 -10.42 2.07
C THR A 260 19.03 -10.57 3.59
N ARG A 261 19.91 -9.81 4.26
CA ARG A 261 20.03 -9.82 5.73
C ARG A 261 18.75 -9.32 6.40
N GLN A 262 18.24 -8.17 5.99
CA GLN A 262 17.02 -7.58 6.56
C GLN A 262 15.79 -8.43 6.25
N LEU A 263 15.80 -9.12 5.11
CA LEU A 263 14.74 -10.06 4.76
C LEU A 263 14.74 -11.26 5.70
N VAL A 264 15.92 -11.82 6.03
CA VAL A 264 16.03 -12.87 7.06
C VAL A 264 15.51 -12.37 8.40
N GLU A 265 15.90 -11.17 8.83
CA GLU A 265 15.44 -10.57 10.09
C GLU A 265 13.90 -10.40 10.12
N LEU A 266 13.27 -9.96 9.02
CA LEU A 266 11.80 -9.87 8.90
C LEU A 266 11.11 -11.24 8.99
N LEU A 267 11.70 -12.24 8.33
CA LEU A 267 11.14 -13.60 8.28
C LEU A 267 11.26 -14.32 9.62
N ASP A 268 12.34 -14.07 10.35
CA ASP A 268 12.57 -14.62 11.69
C ASP A 268 11.69 -13.93 12.74
N ALA A 269 11.35 -12.65 12.53
CA ALA A 269 10.44 -11.89 13.38
C ALA A 269 8.96 -12.36 13.31
N LYS A 270 8.61 -13.35 12.48
CA LYS A 270 7.23 -13.89 12.38
C LYS A 270 6.66 -14.38 13.71
N THR A 271 7.50 -14.86 14.63
CA THR A 271 7.10 -15.32 15.97
C THR A 271 6.68 -14.15 16.88
N LEU A 272 7.20 -12.96 16.59
CA LEU A 272 6.87 -11.71 17.26
C LEU A 272 5.62 -11.06 16.67
N ASN A 273 5.44 -11.18 15.35
CA ASN A 273 4.31 -10.61 14.62
C ASN A 273 4.10 -11.36 13.29
N PRO A 274 2.98 -12.09 13.09
CA PRO A 274 2.72 -12.87 11.88
C PRO A 274 2.66 -11.98 10.64
N PHE A 275 2.23 -10.72 10.81
CA PHE A 275 2.15 -9.75 9.72
C PHE A 275 3.52 -9.36 9.16
N MET A 276 4.59 -9.44 9.97
CA MET A 276 5.96 -9.23 9.46
C MET A 276 6.39 -10.39 8.56
N GLY A 277 6.00 -11.62 8.92
CA GLY A 277 6.19 -12.78 8.06
C GLY A 277 5.45 -12.62 6.73
N ILE A 278 4.20 -12.16 6.77
CA ILE A 278 3.40 -11.87 5.56
C ILE A 278 4.11 -10.83 4.67
N ILE A 279 4.53 -9.69 5.24
CA ILE A 279 5.25 -8.64 4.49
C ILE A 279 6.57 -9.17 3.91
N GLY A 280 7.34 -9.92 4.70
CA GLY A 280 8.58 -10.55 4.26
C GLY A 280 8.36 -11.54 3.11
N ALA A 281 7.27 -12.32 3.14
CA ALA A 281 6.88 -13.21 2.05
C ALA A 281 6.60 -12.44 0.75
N HIS A 282 5.88 -11.33 0.84
CA HIS A 282 5.61 -10.49 -0.31
C HIS A 282 6.87 -9.79 -0.83
N ALA A 283 7.79 -9.38 0.06
CA ALA A 283 9.08 -8.86 -0.36
C ALA A 283 9.91 -9.90 -1.12
N LEU A 284 9.93 -11.16 -0.67
CA LEU A 284 10.54 -12.27 -1.42
C LEU A 284 9.95 -12.43 -2.83
N LEU A 285 8.65 -12.19 -3.01
CA LEU A 285 7.99 -12.27 -4.31
C LEU A 285 8.39 -11.15 -5.29
N LEU A 286 9.00 -10.06 -4.81
CA LEU A 286 9.54 -8.99 -5.67
C LEU A 286 10.90 -9.37 -6.27
N HIS A 287 11.59 -10.37 -5.71
CA HIS A 287 12.87 -10.82 -6.23
C HIS A 287 12.71 -11.39 -7.66
N PRO A 288 13.66 -11.15 -8.60
CA PRO A 288 13.54 -11.63 -9.98
C PRO A 288 13.35 -13.14 -10.12
N VAL A 289 13.94 -13.89 -9.19
CA VAL A 289 13.79 -15.35 -9.06
C VAL A 289 13.37 -15.62 -7.61
N PRO A 290 12.06 -15.61 -7.29
CA PRO A 290 11.59 -15.77 -5.92
C PRO A 290 11.79 -17.21 -5.45
N ASP A 291 12.26 -17.38 -4.22
CA ASP A 291 12.40 -18.68 -3.56
C ASP A 291 11.02 -19.17 -3.05
N LEU A 292 10.31 -19.89 -3.91
CA LEU A 292 8.95 -20.37 -3.62
C LEU A 292 8.93 -21.46 -2.53
N GLU A 293 10.01 -22.22 -2.35
CA GLU A 293 10.11 -23.26 -1.30
C GLU A 293 10.20 -22.60 0.07
N ARG A 294 11.02 -21.55 0.19
CA ARG A 294 11.10 -20.75 1.41
C ARG A 294 9.78 -20.05 1.72
N ILE A 295 9.09 -19.53 0.71
CA ILE A 295 7.74 -18.96 0.87
C ILE A 295 6.77 -20.04 1.34
N GLY A 296 6.79 -21.24 0.76
CA GLY A 296 5.92 -22.35 1.20
C GLY A 296 6.13 -22.73 2.66
N THR A 297 7.40 -22.86 3.07
CA THR A 297 7.75 -23.12 4.47
C THR A 297 7.23 -22.03 5.42
N LEU A 298 7.35 -20.76 5.00
CA LEU A 298 6.85 -19.63 5.77
C LEU A 298 5.32 -19.62 5.86
N VAL A 299 4.62 -19.83 4.74
CA VAL A 299 3.15 -19.91 4.67
C VAL A 299 2.63 -21.01 5.59
N GLY A 300 3.22 -22.21 5.54
CA GLY A 300 2.84 -23.31 6.44
C GLY A 300 2.97 -22.96 7.93
N ASN A 301 4.00 -22.20 8.31
CA ASN A 301 4.13 -21.69 9.69
C ASN A 301 3.07 -20.62 10.01
N LEU A 302 2.85 -19.68 9.09
CA LEU A 302 1.90 -18.58 9.27
C LEU A 302 0.46 -19.05 9.35
N MET A 303 0.09 -20.13 8.65
CA MET A 303 -1.24 -20.73 8.73
C MET A 303 -1.58 -21.23 10.14
N HIS A 304 -0.58 -21.58 10.95
CA HIS A 304 -0.79 -21.97 12.35
C HIS A 304 -1.01 -20.75 13.25
N GLU A 305 -0.24 -19.68 13.06
CA GLU A 305 -0.30 -18.47 13.88
C GLU A 305 -1.46 -17.53 13.52
N ALA A 306 -1.90 -17.56 12.25
CA ALA A 306 -2.89 -16.67 11.68
C ALA A 306 -3.84 -17.42 10.74
N PRO A 307 -4.63 -18.39 11.25
CA PRO A 307 -5.53 -19.17 10.42
C PRO A 307 -6.54 -18.27 9.71
N HIS A 308 -6.86 -18.61 8.45
CA HIS A 308 -7.83 -17.90 7.61
C HIS A 308 -7.49 -16.44 7.26
N HIS A 309 -6.26 -15.98 7.51
CA HIS A 309 -5.86 -14.64 7.12
C HIS A 309 -5.85 -14.47 5.58
N PRO A 310 -6.53 -13.46 5.02
CA PRO A 310 -6.68 -13.31 3.56
C PRO A 310 -5.35 -13.07 2.83
N ASP A 311 -4.38 -12.39 3.45
CA ASP A 311 -3.03 -12.25 2.88
C ASP A 311 -2.25 -13.58 2.84
N ILE A 312 -2.49 -14.50 3.78
CA ILE A 312 -1.87 -15.84 3.73
C ILE A 312 -2.50 -16.67 2.63
N ALA A 313 -3.83 -16.61 2.50
CA ALA A 313 -4.56 -17.24 1.39
C ALA A 313 -4.00 -16.76 0.04
N ALA A 314 -3.74 -15.45 -0.11
CA ALA A 314 -3.11 -14.89 -1.30
C ALA A 314 -1.72 -15.48 -1.59
N LEU A 315 -0.87 -15.65 -0.56
CA LEU A 315 0.44 -16.27 -0.70
C LEU A 315 0.34 -17.77 -1.06
N SER A 316 -0.61 -18.51 -0.48
CA SER A 316 -0.87 -19.92 -0.80
C SER A 316 -1.19 -20.14 -2.28
N THR A 317 -1.92 -19.21 -2.93
CA THR A 317 -2.18 -19.30 -4.39
C THR A 317 -0.88 -19.29 -5.20
N ARG A 318 0.17 -18.60 -4.71
CA ARG A 318 1.41 -18.42 -5.46
C ARG A 318 2.31 -19.65 -5.45
N ILE A 319 2.18 -20.47 -4.41
CA ILE A 319 2.88 -21.75 -4.23
C ILE A 319 2.05 -22.96 -4.70
N GLY A 320 0.84 -22.73 -5.22
CA GLY A 320 -0.02 -23.78 -5.77
C GLY A 320 -0.73 -24.62 -4.72
N GLU A 321 -0.85 -24.12 -3.49
CA GLU A 321 -1.65 -24.77 -2.45
C GLU A 321 -3.14 -24.49 -2.67
N PRO A 322 -4.04 -25.45 -2.39
CA PRO A 322 -5.48 -25.21 -2.42
C PRO A 322 -5.87 -24.12 -1.42
N VAL A 323 -6.66 -23.16 -1.88
CA VAL A 323 -7.12 -22.03 -1.06
C VAL A 323 -8.63 -22.11 -0.92
N ALA A 324 -9.12 -21.99 0.32
CA ALA A 324 -10.56 -21.85 0.56
C ALA A 324 -11.05 -20.51 -0.02
N PRO A 325 -12.28 -20.43 -0.56
CA PRO A 325 -12.80 -19.19 -1.13
C PRO A 325 -12.65 -18.01 -0.16
N VAL A 326 -11.93 -16.98 -0.59
CA VAL A 326 -11.64 -15.80 0.22
C VAL A 326 -12.86 -14.90 0.24
N VAL A 327 -13.31 -14.58 1.45
CA VAL A 327 -14.53 -13.78 1.68
C VAL A 327 -14.23 -12.35 2.09
N SER A 328 -13.13 -12.15 2.81
CA SER A 328 -12.69 -10.85 3.32
C SER A 328 -11.50 -10.30 2.51
N PRO A 329 -11.46 -8.99 2.25
CA PRO A 329 -10.36 -8.40 1.48
C PRO A 329 -9.03 -8.54 2.23
N PRO A 330 -7.92 -8.83 1.54
CA PRO A 330 -6.61 -8.84 2.18
C PRO A 330 -6.15 -7.42 2.53
N MET A 331 -5.30 -7.29 3.53
CA MET A 331 -4.77 -5.99 3.97
C MET A 331 -3.78 -5.40 2.98
N LEU A 332 -2.92 -6.21 2.34
CA LEU A 332 -1.95 -5.75 1.36
C LEU A 332 -2.55 -5.69 -0.04
N ALA A 333 -2.32 -4.59 -0.76
CA ALA A 333 -2.71 -4.46 -2.15
C ALA A 333 -2.04 -5.52 -3.04
N ALA A 334 -0.81 -5.92 -2.68
CA ALA A 334 -0.10 -7.02 -3.34
C ALA A 334 -0.86 -8.35 -3.23
N SER A 335 -1.38 -8.69 -2.04
CA SER A 335 -2.23 -9.86 -1.82
C SER A 335 -3.52 -9.79 -2.63
N CYS A 336 -4.18 -8.63 -2.67
CA CYS A 336 -5.40 -8.46 -3.46
C CYS A 336 -5.14 -8.76 -4.94
N ARG A 337 -4.04 -8.25 -5.50
CA ARG A 337 -3.62 -8.54 -6.88
C ARG A 337 -3.31 -10.02 -7.10
N LEU A 338 -2.72 -10.71 -6.13
CA LEU A 338 -2.50 -12.15 -6.22
C LEU A 338 -3.82 -12.92 -6.26
N LEU A 339 -4.77 -12.58 -5.40
CA LEU A 339 -6.10 -13.23 -5.38
C LEU A 339 -6.87 -12.98 -6.67
N VAL A 340 -6.89 -11.76 -7.19
CA VAL A 340 -7.53 -11.46 -8.49
C VAL A 340 -6.89 -12.25 -9.64
N LYS A 341 -5.56 -12.35 -9.64
CA LYS A 341 -4.84 -13.14 -10.65
C LYS A 341 -5.10 -14.64 -10.49
N ALA A 342 -5.24 -15.14 -9.27
CA ALA A 342 -5.56 -16.53 -9.02
C ALA A 342 -7.00 -16.85 -9.46
N ASP A 343 -7.95 -15.98 -9.13
CA ASP A 343 -9.36 -16.10 -9.51
C ASP A 343 -9.58 -16.07 -11.04
N SER A 344 -8.73 -15.35 -11.77
CA SER A 344 -8.79 -15.36 -13.24
C SER A 344 -8.33 -16.67 -13.88
N VAL A 345 -7.59 -17.50 -13.13
CA VAL A 345 -7.10 -18.81 -13.56
C VAL A 345 -7.99 -19.93 -13.01
N ASP A 346 -8.44 -19.79 -11.76
CA ASP A 346 -9.28 -20.73 -11.03
C ASP A 346 -10.48 -19.97 -10.41
N PRO A 347 -11.60 -19.83 -11.14
CA PRO A 347 -12.76 -19.08 -10.67
C PRO A 347 -13.32 -19.63 -9.36
N GLY A 348 -13.51 -18.76 -8.37
CA GLY A 348 -14.01 -19.11 -7.04
C GLY A 348 -12.94 -19.02 -5.95
N VAL A 349 -11.70 -18.65 -6.30
CA VAL A 349 -10.69 -18.23 -5.32
C VAL A 349 -11.21 -17.04 -4.52
N LEU A 350 -11.85 -16.07 -5.19
CA LEU A 350 -12.68 -15.08 -4.52
C LEU A 350 -14.11 -15.62 -4.47
N ARG A 351 -14.74 -15.59 -3.29
CA ARG A 351 -16.12 -16.06 -3.19
C ARG A 351 -17.06 -15.07 -3.90
N ASP A 352 -17.87 -15.55 -4.84
CA ASP A 352 -18.95 -14.77 -5.47
C ASP A 352 -19.82 -14.05 -4.43
N GLY A 353 -20.08 -12.77 -4.66
CA GLY A 353 -20.87 -11.90 -3.80
C GLY A 353 -20.21 -11.53 -2.47
N SER A 354 -18.95 -11.89 -2.26
CA SER A 354 -18.22 -11.54 -1.05
C SER A 354 -17.72 -10.10 -1.04
N VAL A 355 -17.30 -9.64 0.14
CA VAL A 355 -16.68 -8.31 0.28
C VAL A 355 -15.33 -8.30 -0.42
N ALA A 356 -14.56 -9.39 -0.38
CA ALA A 356 -13.29 -9.50 -1.11
C ALA A 356 -13.45 -9.29 -2.61
N GLU A 357 -14.46 -9.92 -3.24
CA GLU A 357 -14.78 -9.73 -4.66
C GLU A 357 -15.19 -8.29 -4.94
N SER A 358 -16.14 -7.76 -4.17
CA SER A 358 -16.60 -6.37 -4.33
C SER A 358 -15.48 -5.35 -4.13
N VAL A 359 -14.55 -5.59 -3.21
CA VAL A 359 -13.37 -4.72 -3.01
C VAL A 359 -12.41 -4.83 -4.18
N ALA A 360 -12.14 -6.04 -4.68
CA ALA A 360 -11.27 -6.28 -5.84
C ALA A 360 -11.74 -5.49 -7.09
N GLU A 361 -13.06 -5.33 -7.25
CA GLU A 361 -13.68 -4.51 -8.28
C GLU A 361 -13.48 -3.01 -8.12
N HIS A 362 -13.02 -2.51 -6.98
CA HIS A 362 -12.96 -1.07 -6.69
C HIS A 362 -11.60 -0.60 -6.15
N VAL A 363 -10.58 -1.48 -6.14
CA VAL A 363 -9.25 -1.17 -5.63
C VAL A 363 -8.67 0.05 -6.34
N VAL A 364 -8.18 1.00 -5.54
CA VAL A 364 -7.36 2.10 -6.02
C VAL A 364 -5.90 1.79 -5.75
N GLY A 365 -5.03 2.01 -6.74
CA GLY A 365 -3.58 1.78 -6.63
C GLY A 365 -2.86 2.83 -5.77
N ARG A 366 -3.35 3.09 -4.56
CA ARG A 366 -2.78 4.10 -3.65
C ARG A 366 -2.14 3.42 -2.44
N GLY A 367 -0.80 3.44 -2.40
CA GLY A 367 -0.04 2.94 -1.26
C GLY A 367 0.22 1.42 -1.29
N VAL A 368 0.46 0.85 -0.11
CA VAL A 368 0.79 -0.57 0.08
C VAL A 368 -0.41 -1.39 0.54
N TRP A 369 -1.42 -0.73 1.10
CA TRP A 369 -2.63 -1.35 1.63
C TRP A 369 -3.73 -1.45 0.56
N THR A 370 -4.56 -2.48 0.68
CA THR A 370 -5.78 -2.60 -0.12
C THR A 370 -6.71 -1.45 0.26
N THR A 371 -6.85 -0.49 -0.65
CA THR A 371 -7.77 0.62 -0.53
C THR A 371 -8.69 0.64 -1.73
N TRP A 372 -9.94 1.05 -1.55
CA TRP A 372 -10.93 1.09 -2.64
C TRP A 372 -11.83 2.32 -2.51
N VAL A 373 -12.42 2.73 -3.63
CA VAL A 373 -13.49 3.73 -3.60
C VAL A 373 -14.74 3.05 -3.08
N GLU A 374 -15.26 3.55 -1.98
CA GLU A 374 -16.51 3.07 -1.44
C GLU A 374 -17.66 3.77 -2.15
N GLN A 375 -18.54 2.98 -2.78
CA GLN A 375 -19.79 3.53 -3.29
C GLN A 375 -20.66 3.86 -2.08
N GLU A 376 -21.10 5.12 -1.96
CA GLU A 376 -22.17 5.46 -1.03
C GLU A 376 -23.37 4.58 -1.37
N ARG A 377 -23.65 3.59 -0.52
CA ARG A 377 -24.95 2.93 -0.56
C ARG A 377 -25.93 4.02 -0.15
N GLY A 378 -26.59 4.61 -1.14
CA GLY A 378 -27.73 5.50 -0.91
C GLY A 378 -28.65 4.83 0.13
N PRO A 379 -29.24 5.61 1.06
CA PRO A 379 -30.03 5.04 2.14
C PRO A 379 -31.03 4.05 1.54
N VAL A 380 -30.87 2.77 1.86
CA VAL A 380 -31.80 1.72 1.46
C VAL A 380 -33.16 2.21 1.93
N GLY A 381 -34.04 2.54 0.99
CA GLY A 381 -35.28 3.25 1.25
C GLY A 381 -36.09 2.58 2.34
N VAL A 382 -35.89 3.01 3.59
CA VAL A 382 -36.87 2.82 4.64
C VAL A 382 -38.02 3.70 4.21
N GLY A 383 -39.08 3.07 3.69
CA GLY A 383 -40.22 3.75 3.09
C GLY A 383 -40.69 4.90 3.97
N ALA A 384 -40.40 6.12 3.54
CA ALA A 384 -40.97 7.34 4.07
C ALA A 384 -42.44 7.39 3.60
N ARG A 385 -43.30 6.65 4.30
CA ARG A 385 -44.71 7.01 4.39
C ARG A 385 -44.86 7.91 5.62
N ASP A 386 -45.47 9.07 5.37
CA ASP A 386 -45.90 10.12 6.30
C ASP A 386 -44.83 11.02 6.91
N ALA A 387 -44.53 12.12 6.21
CA ALA A 387 -44.78 13.47 6.71
C ALA A 387 -44.57 14.50 5.58
N LEU A 388 -45.66 14.97 4.99
CA LEU A 388 -45.71 16.18 4.18
C LEU A 388 -45.42 17.39 5.08
N VAL A 389 -44.22 17.95 4.96
CA VAL A 389 -43.96 19.36 5.29
C VAL A 389 -43.18 19.97 4.13
N ASP A 390 -43.87 20.82 3.38
CA ASP A 390 -43.31 21.64 2.31
C ASP A 390 -42.20 22.55 2.88
N VAL A 391 -40.95 22.21 2.59
CA VAL A 391 -39.84 23.18 2.63
C VAL A 391 -39.17 23.15 1.27
N ASN A 392 -39.43 24.20 0.47
CA ASN A 392 -38.71 24.52 -0.74
C ASN A 392 -37.24 24.81 -0.40
N VAL A 393 -36.41 23.77 -0.33
CA VAL A 393 -34.95 23.89 -0.40
C VAL A 393 -34.57 23.55 -1.83
N VAL A 394 -34.09 24.57 -2.54
CA VAL A 394 -33.46 24.43 -3.85
C VAL A 394 -32.24 23.53 -3.67
N ALA A 395 -32.35 22.26 -4.06
CA ALA A 395 -31.23 21.35 -4.08
C ALA A 395 -30.20 21.84 -5.11
N PRO A 396 -28.92 22.00 -4.75
CA PRO A 396 -27.89 22.23 -5.75
C PRO A 396 -27.80 20.98 -6.62
N SER A 397 -27.92 21.17 -7.94
CA SER A 397 -27.72 20.15 -8.96
C SER A 397 -26.37 19.46 -8.73
N SER A 398 -26.43 18.19 -8.33
CA SER A 398 -25.30 17.31 -8.09
C SER A 398 -24.58 17.02 -9.41
N VAL A 399 -23.56 17.82 -9.71
CA VAL A 399 -22.54 17.44 -10.69
C VAL A 399 -21.80 16.24 -10.09
N SER A 400 -22.24 15.03 -10.44
CA SER A 400 -21.53 13.82 -10.03
C SER A 400 -20.08 13.94 -10.52
N PRO A 401 -19.08 13.84 -9.63
CA PRO A 401 -17.69 13.96 -10.04
C PRO A 401 -17.38 12.90 -11.11
N LYS A 402 -16.76 13.32 -12.23
CA LYS A 402 -16.39 12.46 -13.38
C LYS A 402 -15.58 11.21 -13.02
N TRP A 403 -15.06 11.14 -11.79
CA TRP A 403 -14.13 10.12 -11.31
C TRP A 403 -14.82 8.80 -10.97
N SER A 404 -16.14 8.81 -10.70
CA SER A 404 -16.89 7.57 -10.43
C SER A 404 -16.90 6.60 -11.63
N ARG A 405 -16.72 7.10 -12.86
CA ARG A 405 -16.64 6.29 -14.09
C ARG A 405 -15.29 5.58 -14.30
N GLU A 406 -14.24 5.97 -13.57
CA GLU A 406 -12.95 5.24 -13.67
C GLU A 406 -12.95 3.95 -12.82
N ALA A 407 -13.86 3.85 -11.84
CA ALA A 407 -13.92 2.72 -10.93
C ALA A 407 -14.83 1.58 -11.38
N ASP A 408 -15.83 1.83 -12.24
CA ASP A 408 -16.80 0.80 -12.65
C ASP A 408 -16.10 -0.33 -13.44
N PRO A 409 -16.20 -1.60 -12.98
CA PRO A 409 -15.70 -2.76 -13.71
C PRO A 409 -16.15 -2.81 -15.17
N VAL A 410 -17.40 -2.44 -15.46
CA VAL A 410 -17.96 -2.49 -16.83
C VAL A 410 -17.26 -1.48 -17.72
N ASP A 411 -17.13 -0.24 -17.26
CA ASP A 411 -16.39 0.82 -17.97
C ASP A 411 -14.92 0.43 -18.22
N ARG A 412 -14.28 -0.29 -17.27
CA ARG A 412 -12.89 -0.78 -17.45
C ARG A 412 -12.77 -1.83 -18.54
N VAL A 413 -13.65 -2.82 -18.56
CA VAL A 413 -13.68 -3.84 -19.63
C VAL A 413 -14.03 -3.18 -20.96
N GLN A 414 -15.05 -2.32 -20.99
CA GLN A 414 -15.47 -1.61 -22.19
C GLN A 414 -14.33 -0.77 -22.79
N ARG A 415 -13.62 0.02 -21.98
CA ARG A 415 -12.49 0.84 -22.44
C ARG A 415 -11.40 -0.03 -23.06
N TYR A 416 -11.01 -1.10 -22.37
CA TYR A 416 -9.97 -2.01 -22.86
C TYR A 416 -10.36 -2.65 -24.21
N VAL A 417 -11.61 -3.11 -24.32
CA VAL A 417 -12.12 -3.72 -25.55
C VAL A 417 -12.24 -2.69 -26.68
N MET A 418 -12.68 -1.47 -26.39
CA MET A 418 -12.75 -0.37 -27.35
C MET A 418 -11.36 0.04 -27.87
N ASP A 419 -10.35 0.04 -27.00
CA ASP A 419 -8.96 0.34 -27.40
C ASP A 419 -8.45 -0.72 -28.39
N ILE A 420 -8.72 -2.01 -28.14
CA ILE A 420 -8.36 -3.10 -29.07
C ILE A 420 -9.13 -2.97 -30.39
N ALA A 421 -10.45 -2.76 -30.30
CA ALA A 421 -11.33 -2.61 -31.46
C ALA A 421 -10.84 -1.49 -32.40
N SER A 422 -10.43 -0.36 -31.81
CA SER A 422 -9.86 0.79 -32.53
C SER A 422 -8.52 0.46 -33.21
N VAL A 423 -7.63 -0.26 -32.52
CA VAL A 423 -6.30 -0.62 -33.07
C VAL A 423 -6.40 -1.70 -34.16
N GLU A 424 -7.34 -2.64 -34.03
CA GLU A 424 -7.49 -3.78 -34.94
C GLU A 424 -8.54 -3.58 -36.05
N ASP A 425 -9.23 -2.43 -36.08
CA ASP A 425 -10.36 -2.13 -36.98
C ASP A 425 -11.47 -3.21 -36.92
N LYS A 426 -11.83 -3.61 -35.69
CA LYS A 426 -12.85 -4.62 -35.39
C LYS A 426 -14.02 -4.00 -34.64
N THR A 427 -15.18 -4.67 -34.65
CA THR A 427 -16.27 -4.28 -33.75
C THR A 427 -15.98 -4.77 -32.32
N VAL A 428 -16.63 -4.15 -31.33
CA VAL A 428 -16.57 -4.60 -29.92
C VAL A 428 -16.97 -6.08 -29.79
N ASP A 429 -17.99 -6.52 -30.55
CA ASP A 429 -18.48 -7.91 -30.51
C ASP A 429 -17.46 -8.90 -31.10
N ASP A 430 -16.78 -8.51 -32.19
CA ASP A 430 -15.70 -9.31 -32.77
C ASP A 430 -14.55 -9.48 -31.78
N VAL A 431 -14.16 -8.40 -31.08
CA VAL A 431 -13.10 -8.44 -30.06
C VAL A 431 -13.52 -9.33 -28.89
N LEU A 432 -14.73 -9.14 -28.34
CA LEU A 432 -15.26 -9.96 -27.24
C LEU A 432 -15.41 -11.44 -27.60
N SER A 433 -15.66 -11.76 -28.87
CA SER A 433 -15.75 -13.14 -29.35
C SER A 433 -14.38 -13.79 -29.55
N SER A 434 -13.34 -12.98 -29.75
CA SER A 434 -11.96 -13.45 -29.98
C SER A 434 -11.10 -13.55 -28.70
N LEU A 435 -11.46 -12.82 -27.64
CA LEU A 435 -10.73 -12.82 -26.37
C LEU A 435 -11.30 -13.84 -25.39
N GLU A 436 -10.41 -14.59 -24.73
CA GLU A 436 -10.82 -15.43 -23.61
C GLU A 436 -11.07 -14.58 -22.35
N PRO A 437 -12.09 -14.89 -21.52
CA PRO A 437 -12.38 -14.13 -20.29
C PRO A 437 -11.19 -13.99 -19.35
N LYS A 438 -10.34 -15.02 -19.24
CA LYS A 438 -9.12 -14.99 -18.42
C LYS A 438 -8.13 -13.90 -18.85
N ASP A 439 -8.06 -13.63 -20.16
CA ASP A 439 -7.19 -12.59 -20.71
C ASP A 439 -7.76 -11.20 -20.38
N LEU A 440 -9.08 -11.03 -20.46
CA LEU A 440 -9.75 -9.81 -20.01
C LEU A 440 -9.53 -9.56 -18.52
N CYS A 441 -9.69 -10.57 -17.66
CA CYS A 441 -9.40 -10.47 -16.22
C CYS A 441 -7.95 -10.01 -15.98
N ARG A 442 -6.97 -10.65 -16.63
CA ARG A 442 -5.55 -10.32 -16.50
C ARG A 442 -5.24 -8.89 -16.93
N ARG A 443 -5.89 -8.40 -17.99
CA ARG A 443 -5.61 -7.07 -18.58
C ARG A 443 -6.31 -5.93 -17.85
N THR A 444 -7.49 -6.20 -17.31
CA THR A 444 -8.31 -5.22 -16.59
C THR A 444 -8.07 -5.22 -15.08
N GLY A 445 -7.41 -6.27 -14.56
CA GLY A 445 -7.19 -6.46 -13.13
C GLY A 445 -8.50 -6.67 -12.37
N LEU A 446 -9.46 -7.34 -13.00
CA LEU A 446 -10.78 -7.62 -12.45
C LEU A 446 -10.93 -9.10 -12.10
N PRO A 447 -11.73 -9.44 -11.06
CA PRO A 447 -12.10 -10.82 -10.78
C PRO A 447 -12.99 -11.39 -11.88
N HIS A 448 -13.06 -12.72 -11.97
CA HIS A 448 -13.74 -13.43 -13.06
C HIS A 448 -15.20 -12.99 -13.20
N LYS A 449 -15.92 -12.93 -12.07
CA LYS A 449 -17.35 -12.58 -12.05
C LYS A 449 -17.65 -11.18 -12.58
N ALA A 450 -16.79 -10.22 -12.25
CA ALA A 450 -16.93 -8.84 -12.71
C ALA A 450 -16.76 -8.74 -14.23
N VAL A 451 -15.82 -9.50 -14.78
CA VAL A 451 -15.59 -9.58 -16.23
C VAL A 451 -16.77 -10.25 -16.92
N ASP A 452 -17.29 -11.37 -16.40
CA ASP A 452 -18.48 -12.03 -16.97
C ASP A 452 -19.68 -11.07 -17.04
N LYS A 453 -19.96 -10.38 -15.94
CA LYS A 453 -21.03 -9.39 -15.86
C LYS A 453 -20.83 -8.27 -16.88
N ALA A 454 -19.61 -7.78 -17.05
CA ALA A 454 -19.30 -6.75 -18.03
C ALA A 454 -19.48 -7.23 -19.47
N ILE A 455 -19.04 -8.45 -19.80
CA ILE A 455 -19.23 -9.06 -21.13
C ILE A 455 -20.72 -9.21 -21.42
N GLU A 456 -21.51 -9.70 -20.47
CA GLU A 456 -22.96 -9.84 -20.63
C GLU A 456 -23.61 -8.48 -20.92
N GLN A 457 -23.25 -7.43 -20.18
CA GLN A 457 -23.80 -6.09 -20.39
C GLN A 457 -23.40 -5.49 -21.73
N LEU A 458 -22.15 -5.68 -22.18
CA LEU A 458 -21.67 -5.17 -23.47
C LEU A 458 -22.31 -5.88 -24.67
N ARG A 459 -22.78 -7.11 -24.49
CA ARG A 459 -23.51 -7.86 -25.54
C ARG A 459 -25.00 -7.52 -25.61
N ARG A 460 -25.57 -6.84 -24.59
CA ARG A 460 -26.98 -6.43 -24.64
C ARG A 460 -27.17 -5.37 -25.73
N PRO A 461 -28.15 -5.53 -26.63
CA PRO A 461 -28.39 -4.55 -27.68
C PRO A 461 -28.74 -3.18 -27.07
N GLN A 462 -28.14 -2.10 -27.60
CA GLN A 462 -28.30 -0.74 -27.08
C GLN A 462 -29.76 -0.23 -27.04
N GLY A 463 -30.71 -0.96 -27.64
CA GLY A 463 -32.14 -0.63 -27.63
C GLY A 463 -32.90 -1.02 -26.35
N GLU A 464 -32.34 -1.85 -25.46
CA GLU A 464 -33.04 -2.33 -24.24
C GLU A 464 -32.66 -1.60 -22.94
N GLN A 465 -31.71 -0.65 -22.98
CA GLN A 465 -31.24 0.06 -21.78
C GLN A 465 -32.03 1.35 -21.47
N GLY A 466 -33.13 1.62 -22.17
CA GLY A 466 -33.89 2.88 -22.11
C GLY A 466 -35.35 2.78 -21.64
N GLU A 467 -35.81 1.61 -21.19
CA GLU A 467 -37.09 1.41 -20.47
C GLU A 467 -36.84 1.13 -18.99
#